data_AF-A0A5C6YAU8-F1
#
_entry.id   AF-A0A5C6YAU8-F1
#
_cell.length_a   1.000
_cell.length_b   1.000
_cell.length_c   1.000
_cell.angle_alpha   90.00
_cell.angle_beta   90.00
_cell.angle_gamma   90.00
#
_symmetry.space_group_name_H-M   'P 1'
#
loop_
_entity.id
_entity.type
_entity.pdbx_description
1 polymer ?
#
loop_
_entity_poly.entity_id
_entity_poly.type
_entity_poly.pdbx_seq_one_letter_code
_entity_poly.pdbx_strand_id
1 'polypeptide(L)' 'MYNVFGKLVYQNKTNSSSVLVDMRSLSTGVYLLKISMNNTSINKKIIKK' A
#
# COMPACT_ATOMS: atom_id res chain seq x y z
N MET A 1 -3.31 -0.74 -1.65
CA MET A 1 -2.01 -1.30 -2.09
C MET A 1 -2.29 -2.39 -3.11
N TYR A 2 -1.55 -2.38 -4.21
CA TYR A 2 -1.74 -3.26 -5.34
C TYR A 2 -0.47 -4.06 -5.61
N ASN A 3 -0.61 -5.29 -6.10
CA ASN A 3 0.53 -6.04 -6.65
C ASN A 3 0.78 -5.64 -8.12
N VAL A 4 1.83 -6.22 -8.74
CA VAL A 4 2.21 -5.94 -10.13
C VAL A 4 1.12 -6.26 -11.17
N PHE A 5 0.16 -7.12 -10.82
CA PHE A 5 -0.97 -7.48 -11.69
C PHE A 5 -2.15 -6.51 -11.53
N GLY A 6 -2.01 -5.44 -10.75
CA GLY A 6 -3.11 -4.50 -10.45
C GLY A 6 -4.15 -5.05 -9.48
N LYS A 7 -3.92 -6.22 -8.86
CA LYS A 7 -4.82 -6.77 -7.84
C LYS A 7 -4.64 -6.00 -6.54
N LEU A 8 -5.74 -5.53 -5.96
CA LEU A 8 -5.78 -4.93 -4.64
C LEU A 8 -5.47 -6.00 -3.58
N VAL A 9 -4.41 -5.80 -2.81
CA VAL A 9 -3.96 -6.75 -1.77
C VAL A 9 -4.13 -6.21 -0.34
N TYR A 10 -4.33 -4.89 -0.20
CA TYR A 10 -4.59 -4.26 1.10
C TYR A 10 -5.31 -2.94 0.90
N GLN A 11 -6.30 -2.67 1.74
CA GLN A 11 -7.03 -1.41 1.81
C GLN A 11 -7.34 -1.10 3.28
N ASN A 12 -7.08 0.14 3.68
CA ASN A 12 -7.42 0.61 5.02
C ASN A 12 -7.76 2.11 4.95
N LYS A 13 -8.72 2.53 5.76
CA LYS A 13 -9.12 3.94 5.93
C LYS A 13 -8.89 4.32 7.39
N THR A 14 -8.12 5.37 7.63
CA THR A 14 -7.73 5.80 8.97
C THR A 14 -7.57 7.31 9.02
N ASN A 15 -7.76 7.87 10.20
CA ASN A 15 -7.55 9.29 10.51
C ASN A 15 -6.20 9.54 11.21
N SER A 16 -5.37 8.51 11.34
CA SER A 16 -4.05 8.59 11.98
C SER A 16 -3.00 9.13 11.02
N SER A 17 -2.06 9.92 11.53
CA SER A 17 -0.88 10.39 10.77
C SER A 17 0.13 9.27 10.50
N SER A 18 0.09 8.19 11.29
CA SER A 18 0.93 6.99 11.14
C SER A 18 0.08 5.75 10.94
N VAL A 19 0.47 4.91 9.99
CA VAL A 19 -0.20 3.63 9.69
C VAL A 19 0.85 2.53 9.57
N LEU A 20 0.70 1.47 10.36
CA LEU A 20 1.49 0.25 10.22
C LEU A 20 0.77 -0.70 9.26
N VAL A 21 1.49 -1.21 8.28
CA VAL A 21 0.98 -2.20 7.31
C VAL A 21 1.75 -3.49 7.52
N ASP A 22 1.06 -4.53 7.99
CA ASP A 22 1.65 -5.86 8.10
C ASP A 22 1.74 -6.51 6.71
N MET A 23 2.97 -6.73 6.25
CA MET A 23 3.25 -7.33 4.94
C MET A 23 3.74 -8.78 5.05
N ARG A 24 3.73 -9.41 6.24
CA ARG A 24 4.33 -10.74 6.45
C ARG A 24 3.71 -11.82 5.55
N SER A 25 2.40 -11.81 5.37
CA SER A 25 1.65 -12.77 4.55
C SER A 25 1.75 -12.54 3.04
N LEU A 26 2.31 -11.42 2.59
CA LEU A 26 2.44 -11.10 1.16
C LEU A 26 3.66 -11.80 0.56
N SER A 27 3.60 -12.24 -0.70
CA SER A 27 4.77 -12.80 -1.37
C SER A 27 5.88 -11.75 -1.57
N THR A 28 7.12 -12.19 -1.73
CA THR A 28 8.22 -11.33 -2.17
C THR A 28 7.89 -10.72 -3.53
N GLY A 29 8.31 -9.47 -3.77
CA GLY A 29 8.02 -8.77 -5.01
C GLY A 29 7.72 -7.28 -4.85
N VAL A 30 7.15 -6.71 -5.90
CA VAL A 30 6.89 -5.27 -6.01
C VAL A 30 5.42 -4.96 -5.76
N TYR A 31 5.19 -3.91 -4.98
CA TYR A 31 3.85 -3.42 -4.63
C TYR A 31 3.74 -1.92 -4.89
N LEU A 32 2.55 -1.49 -5.30
CA LEU A 32 2.19 -0.09 -5.44
C LEU A 32 1.29 0.33 -4.28
N LEU A 33 1.79 1.21 -3.42
CA LEU A 33 1.02 1.85 -2.36
C LEU A 33 0.44 3.16 -2.89
N LYS A 34 -0.88 3.26 -2.87
CA LYS A 34 -1.62 4.50 -3.12
C LYS A 34 -2.21 4.99 -1.80
N ILE A 35 -1.92 6.23 -1.45
CA ILE A 35 -2.45 6.93 -0.29
C ILE A 35 -3.27 8.10 -0.81
N SER A 36 -4.48 8.27 -0.31
CA SER A 36 -5.36 9.39 -0.67
C SER A 36 -5.75 10.15 0.60
N MET A 37 -5.40 11.43 0.67
CA MET A 37 -5.62 12.29 1.83
C MET A 37 -5.93 13.71 1.37
N ASN A 38 -7.01 14.31 1.88
CA ASN A 38 -7.36 15.72 1.64
C ASN A 38 -7.24 16.13 0.15
N ASN A 39 -7.88 15.35 -0.73
CA ASN A 39 -7.87 15.53 -2.19
C ASN A 39 -6.50 15.38 -2.88
N THR A 40 -5.46 14.99 -2.15
CA THR A 40 -4.13 14.63 -2.69
C THR A 40 -3.98 13.12 -2.78
N SER A 41 -3.21 12.66 -3.77
CA SER A 41 -2.86 11.26 -3.93
C SER A 41 -1.34 11.10 -3.98
N ILE A 42 -0.81 10.23 -3.13
CA ILE A 42 0.61 9.86 -3.10
C ILE A 42 0.73 8.42 -3.55
N ASN A 43 1.62 8.16 -4.52
CA ASN A 43 1.93 6.82 -4.99
C ASN A 43 3.38 6.48 -4.62
N LYS A 44 3.61 5.32 -4.00
CA LYS A 44 4.94 4.81 -3.67
C LYS A 44 5.10 3.36 -4.11
N LYS A 45 6.27 3.05 -4.69
CA LYS A 45 6.69 1.68 -4.99
C LYS A 45 7.35 1.07 -3.76
N ILE A 46 6.96 -0.15 -3.40
CA ILE A 46 7.52 -0.92 -2.30
C ILE A 46 8.12 -2.20 -2.87
N ILE A 47 9.33 -2.55 -2.45
CA ILE A 47 10.00 -3.80 -2.83
C ILE A 47 10.12 -4.65 -1.57
N LYS A 48 9.38 -5.75 -1.51
CA LYS A 48 9.50 -6.76 -0.46
C LYS A 48 10.51 -7.81 -0.90
N LYS A 49 11.61 -7.92 -0.14
CA LYS A 49 12.61 -8.97 -0.32
C LYS A 49 12.21 -10.24 0.43
#